data_AF-A0A945UB01-F1
#
_entry.id   AF-A0A945UB01-F1
#
_cell.length_a   1.000
_cell.length_b   1.000
_cell.length_c   1.000
_cell.angle_alpha   90.00
_cell.angle_beta   90.00
_cell.angle_gamma   90.00
#
_symmetry.space_group_name_H-M   'P 1'
#
loop_
_entity.id
_entity.type
_entity.pdbx_description
1 polymer ?
#
loop_
_entity_poly.entity_id
_entity_poly.type
_entity_poly.pdbx_seq_one_letter_code
_entity_poly.pdbx_strand_id
1 'polypeptide(L)'
;MKHLIPIFLIFISGCLSQAPNRTSSDGFREVLIVYTGNLLAELKPCGCSKEEDQGGIERRMQYLKNTREEHPQILLVDTGDHFKEPTRQGKLKAETLLTATEQMQYDAVALGEHDLLYGSQFLQDRTEIPWLTGNLNIEHFKPDRARIKTFANGLKVGVLAIAEPSLFYDHFGLSIDNPKQTVLSQIASMREKEKPDLIVLLTHAERQTALSYLDLKGIDIIINGHIVNESDVIDMKPVRKNGKIFVQSSPKGQKMGELRVHIEPDGQKSVKHAMVKLDSSVKFAPEMVELYKEYNDKIEAIFFESLAGKRNNSKQAVYTGESVCKTCHQAEHKVWSASRHGRAYATLRKINKAFDPECLTCHVVGFNLAGGFISELDTPGLKNVQCEICHGPGREHASNPQAGFGNRASEACKKCHIKSHSPRFSFADYWPKIKH
;
A
#
# COMPACT_ATOMS: atom_id res chain seq x y z
N MET A 1 35.37 -66.95 -39.47
CA MET A 1 35.41 -65.47 -39.42
C MET A 1 34.39 -65.01 -38.39
N LYS A 2 34.84 -64.59 -37.20
CA LYS A 2 34.03 -63.99 -36.14
C LYS A 2 34.64 -62.61 -35.86
N HIS A 3 33.89 -61.55 -36.13
CA HIS A 3 34.33 -60.17 -35.94
C HIS A 3 34.18 -59.78 -34.46
N LEU A 4 35.29 -59.37 -33.84
CA LEU A 4 35.31 -58.66 -32.57
C LEU A 4 35.13 -57.16 -32.86
N ILE A 5 34.15 -56.53 -32.19
CA ILE A 5 33.94 -55.09 -32.15
C ILE A 5 34.49 -54.58 -30.80
N PRO A 6 35.39 -53.57 -30.77
CA PRO A 6 35.83 -52.97 -29.52
C PRO A 6 34.83 -51.89 -29.07
N ILE A 7 34.44 -51.94 -27.79
CA ILE A 7 33.63 -50.92 -27.12
C ILE A 7 34.58 -49.81 -26.65
N PHE A 8 34.41 -48.60 -27.18
CA PHE A 8 35.11 -47.39 -26.72
C PHE A 8 34.36 -46.81 -25.51
N LEU A 9 34.95 -46.91 -24.31
CA LEU A 9 34.48 -46.17 -23.14
C LEU A 9 34.97 -44.72 -23.22
N ILE A 10 34.03 -43.79 -23.38
CA ILE A 10 34.30 -42.34 -23.30
C ILE A 10 34.22 -41.93 -21.84
N PHE A 11 35.37 -41.61 -21.24
CA PHE A 11 35.45 -40.93 -19.95
C PHE A 11 35.05 -39.46 -20.14
N ILE A 12 33.84 -39.09 -19.73
CA ILE A 12 33.43 -37.69 -19.61
C ILE A 12 34.01 -37.16 -18.29
N SER A 13 35.16 -36.50 -18.39
CA SER A 13 35.74 -35.73 -17.29
C SER A 13 34.86 -34.52 -17.03
N GLY A 14 33.93 -34.64 -16.06
CA GLY A 14 33.09 -33.55 -15.61
C GLY A 14 33.94 -32.47 -14.94
N CYS A 15 34.16 -31.35 -15.62
CA CYS A 15 34.60 -30.12 -14.97
C CYS A 15 33.48 -29.63 -14.05
N LEU A 16 33.57 -29.98 -12.76
CA LEU A 16 32.89 -29.26 -11.69
C LEU A 16 33.42 -27.82 -11.69
N SER A 17 32.72 -26.93 -12.39
CA SER A 17 32.88 -25.49 -12.22
C SER A 17 32.34 -25.12 -10.84
N GLN A 18 33.21 -25.15 -9.83
CA GLN A 18 32.94 -24.46 -8.57
C GLN A 18 32.68 -22.99 -8.90
N ALA A 19 31.48 -22.51 -8.60
CA ALA A 19 31.19 -21.09 -8.65
C ALA A 19 32.20 -20.38 -7.72
N PRO A 20 32.89 -19.33 -8.19
CA PRO A 20 33.83 -18.62 -7.34
C PRO A 20 33.04 -18.02 -6.17
N ASN A 21 33.34 -18.50 -4.96
CA ASN A 21 33.05 -17.79 -3.73
C ASN A 21 33.70 -16.40 -3.87
N ARG A 22 32.91 -15.39 -4.24
CA ARG A 22 33.34 -13.99 -4.14
C ARG A 22 33.36 -13.65 -2.65
N THR A 23 34.45 -14.01 -1.97
CA THR A 23 34.88 -13.28 -0.79
C THR A 23 35.17 -11.86 -1.26
N SER A 24 34.32 -10.90 -0.89
CA SER A 24 34.54 -9.49 -1.17
C SER A 24 35.89 -9.09 -0.58
N SER A 25 36.84 -8.79 -1.46
CA SER A 25 38.17 -8.29 -1.13
C SER A 25 38.18 -6.79 -0.81
N ASP A 26 37.02 -6.13 -0.76
CA ASP A 26 36.91 -4.76 -0.29
C ASP A 26 36.64 -4.77 1.21
N GLY A 27 37.52 -4.16 1.99
CA GLY A 27 37.47 -4.19 3.46
C GLY A 27 36.24 -3.55 4.12
N PHE A 28 35.27 -3.04 3.36
CA PHE A 28 34.04 -2.46 3.90
C PHE A 28 32.94 -3.52 4.08
N ARG A 29 32.08 -3.32 5.09
CA ARG A 29 30.85 -4.12 5.28
C ARG A 29 29.66 -3.38 4.69
N GLU A 30 28.75 -4.10 4.05
CA GLU A 30 27.53 -3.54 3.44
C GLU A 30 26.25 -4.12 4.08
N VAL A 31 25.22 -3.29 4.14
CA VAL A 31 23.82 -3.70 4.38
C VAL A 31 22.89 -2.84 3.51
N LEU A 32 21.88 -3.48 2.90
CA LEU A 32 20.78 -2.79 2.24
C LEU A 32 19.60 -2.71 3.20
N ILE A 33 19.21 -1.52 3.61
CA ILE A 33 17.97 -1.32 4.36
C ILE A 33 16.87 -0.95 3.38
N VAL A 34 15.85 -1.80 3.29
CA VAL A 34 14.64 -1.54 2.54
C VAL A 34 13.56 -1.11 3.51
N TYR A 35 12.84 -0.03 3.20
CA TYR A 35 11.81 0.50 4.08
C TYR A 35 10.49 0.81 3.38
N THR A 36 9.40 0.59 4.12
CA THR A 36 8.01 0.89 3.73
C THR A 36 7.24 1.53 4.87
N GLY A 37 5.99 1.90 4.62
CA GLY A 37 5.02 2.37 5.62
C GLY A 37 3.84 3.06 4.96
N ASN A 38 2.90 3.55 5.77
CA ASN A 38 1.75 4.33 5.32
C ASN A 38 0.96 3.61 4.22
N LEU A 39 0.74 2.30 4.40
CA LEU A 39 0.09 1.45 3.42
C LEU A 39 -1.40 1.73 3.33
N LEU A 40 -2.04 2.03 4.48
CA LEU A 40 -3.42 2.51 4.58
C LEU A 40 -4.42 1.63 3.83
N ALA A 41 -4.34 0.33 4.08
CA ALA A 41 -5.19 -0.73 3.52
C ALA A 41 -5.07 -0.91 1.98
N GLU A 42 -4.05 -0.37 1.33
CA GLU A 42 -3.86 -0.51 -0.12
C GLU A 42 -3.28 -1.88 -0.50
N LEU A 43 -4.15 -2.84 -0.81
CA LEU A 43 -3.75 -4.17 -1.30
C LEU A 43 -3.20 -4.14 -2.73
N LYS A 44 -3.80 -3.31 -3.59
CA LYS A 44 -3.51 -3.23 -5.02
C LYS A 44 -3.97 -1.88 -5.56
N PRO A 45 -3.16 -1.20 -6.39
CA PRO A 45 -3.54 0.09 -6.94
C PRO A 45 -4.90 0.07 -7.65
N CYS A 46 -5.58 1.23 -7.66
CA CYS A 46 -6.79 1.46 -8.45
C CYS A 46 -6.58 1.11 -9.93
N GLY A 47 -5.40 1.41 -10.48
CA GLY A 47 -5.09 1.25 -11.91
C GLY A 47 -5.85 2.26 -12.79
N CYS A 48 -6.42 3.30 -12.17
CA CYS A 48 -7.31 4.28 -12.77
C CYS A 48 -6.55 5.27 -13.68
N SER A 49 -5.28 5.49 -13.40
CA SER A 49 -4.30 6.09 -14.31
C SER A 49 -2.99 5.28 -14.33
N LYS A 50 -2.18 5.46 -15.40
CA LYS A 50 -0.88 4.76 -15.53
C LYS A 50 0.08 5.13 -14.40
N GLU A 51 -0.03 6.35 -13.90
CA GLU A 51 0.78 6.87 -12.79
C GLU A 51 0.38 6.28 -11.44
N GLU A 52 -0.88 5.88 -11.28
CA GLU A 52 -1.41 5.22 -10.09
C GLU A 52 -1.30 3.71 -10.14
N ASP A 53 -0.93 3.13 -11.28
CA ASP A 53 -0.59 1.71 -11.37
C ASP A 53 0.79 1.44 -10.74
N GLN A 54 0.89 1.77 -9.45
CA GLN A 54 2.08 1.62 -8.62
C GLN A 54 1.72 0.96 -7.30
N GLY A 55 2.57 0.06 -6.83
CA GLY A 55 2.39 -0.67 -5.58
C GLY A 55 1.64 -1.98 -5.76
N GLY A 56 0.94 -2.35 -4.69
CA GLY A 56 0.26 -3.63 -4.54
C GLY A 56 1.16 -4.73 -3.95
N ILE A 57 0.55 -5.61 -3.17
CA ILE A 57 1.25 -6.72 -2.48
C ILE A 57 1.97 -7.64 -3.47
N GLU A 58 1.43 -7.80 -4.67
CA GLU A 58 1.98 -8.61 -5.77
C GLU A 58 3.36 -8.11 -6.22
N ARG A 59 3.49 -6.82 -6.51
CA ARG A 59 4.76 -6.22 -6.93
C ARG A 59 5.73 -6.09 -5.77
N ARG A 60 5.23 -5.80 -4.57
CA ARG A 60 6.06 -5.70 -3.36
C ARG A 60 6.76 -7.02 -3.07
N MET A 61 6.03 -8.13 -3.04
CA MET A 61 6.63 -9.45 -2.79
C MET A 61 7.63 -9.82 -3.88
N GLN A 62 7.32 -9.56 -5.15
CA GLN A 62 8.26 -9.85 -6.24
C GLN A 62 9.54 -9.01 -6.15
N TYR A 63 9.41 -7.72 -5.83
CA TYR A 63 10.57 -6.86 -5.56
C TYR A 63 11.40 -7.46 -4.42
N LEU A 64 10.79 -7.83 -3.30
CA LEU A 64 11.51 -8.39 -2.16
C LEU A 64 12.23 -9.71 -2.50
N LYS A 65 11.61 -10.59 -3.31
CA LYS A 65 12.26 -11.81 -3.81
C LYS A 65 13.52 -11.48 -4.59
N ASN A 66 13.41 -10.61 -5.61
CA ASN A 66 14.55 -10.22 -6.43
C ASN A 66 15.65 -9.55 -5.59
N THR A 67 15.28 -8.63 -4.70
CA THR A 67 16.22 -7.91 -3.86
C THR A 67 16.94 -8.85 -2.88
N ARG A 68 16.27 -9.87 -2.34
CA ARG A 68 16.90 -10.89 -1.47
C ARG A 68 17.91 -11.76 -2.21
N GLU A 69 17.66 -12.06 -3.48
CA GLU A 69 18.60 -12.80 -4.33
C GLU A 69 19.87 -11.96 -4.62
N GLU A 70 19.71 -10.66 -4.86
CA GLU A 70 20.81 -9.74 -5.18
C GLU A 70 21.56 -9.23 -3.94
N HIS A 71 20.88 -9.10 -2.80
CA HIS A 71 21.37 -8.48 -1.57
C HIS A 71 21.11 -9.37 -0.35
N PRO A 72 22.03 -10.32 -0.04
CA PRO A 72 21.84 -11.23 1.08
C PRO A 72 21.88 -10.54 2.46
N GLN A 73 22.49 -9.36 2.57
CA GLN A 73 22.44 -8.52 3.78
C GLN A 73 21.35 -7.46 3.68
N ILE A 74 20.10 -7.90 3.63
CA ILE A 74 18.92 -7.02 3.60
C ILE A 74 18.29 -6.88 4.99
N LEU A 75 17.99 -5.64 5.39
CA LEU A 75 17.14 -5.31 6.52
C LEU A 75 15.82 -4.73 5.99
N LEU A 76 14.69 -5.42 6.19
CA LEU A 76 13.38 -4.96 5.75
C LEU A 76 12.59 -4.39 6.93
N VAL A 77 12.23 -3.11 6.88
CA VAL A 77 11.52 -2.43 7.98
C VAL A 77 10.27 -1.70 7.49
N ASP A 78 9.26 -1.59 8.35
CA ASP A 78 8.05 -0.82 8.07
C ASP A 78 7.79 0.20 9.18
N THR A 79 7.31 1.39 8.81
CA THR A 79 7.07 2.49 9.74
C THR A 79 5.63 2.55 10.29
N GLY A 80 4.76 1.58 10.01
CA GLY A 80 3.38 1.51 10.52
C GLY A 80 2.34 2.09 9.55
N ASP A 81 1.09 2.16 10.03
CA ASP A 81 -0.12 2.52 9.27
C ASP A 81 -0.47 1.53 8.16
N HIS A 82 -0.67 0.27 8.53
CA HIS A 82 -1.12 -0.77 7.60
C HIS A 82 -2.61 -0.67 7.31
N PHE A 83 -3.42 -0.26 8.29
CA PHE A 83 -4.87 -0.27 8.20
C PHE A 83 -5.43 1.14 7.99
N LYS A 84 -6.76 1.24 7.84
CA LYS A 84 -7.41 2.52 7.50
C LYS A 84 -8.78 2.69 8.14
N GLU A 85 -9.72 1.77 7.90
CA GLU A 85 -11.13 1.99 8.25
C GLU A 85 -11.79 0.78 8.91
N PRO A 86 -12.62 0.98 9.96
CA PRO A 86 -13.20 -0.11 10.73
C PRO A 86 -14.46 -0.69 10.07
N THR A 87 -14.42 -0.92 8.76
CA THR A 87 -15.51 -1.54 7.98
C THR A 87 -15.30 -3.04 7.81
N ARG A 88 -16.34 -3.78 7.40
CA ARG A 88 -16.22 -5.22 7.11
C ARG A 88 -15.18 -5.49 6.01
N GLN A 89 -15.16 -4.65 4.97
CA GLN A 89 -14.16 -4.72 3.89
C GLN A 89 -12.77 -4.29 4.39
N GLY A 90 -12.69 -3.25 5.22
CA GLY A 90 -11.45 -2.81 5.85
C GLY A 90 -10.81 -3.93 6.69
N LYS A 91 -11.59 -4.64 7.49
CA LYS A 91 -11.08 -5.76 8.30
C LYS A 91 -10.54 -6.89 7.44
N LEU A 92 -11.23 -7.24 6.34
CA LEU A 92 -10.72 -8.22 5.38
C LEU A 92 -9.41 -7.77 4.72
N LYS A 93 -9.29 -6.48 4.37
CA LYS A 93 -8.03 -5.93 3.85
C LYS A 93 -6.92 -6.05 4.89
N ALA A 94 -7.21 -5.74 6.15
CA ALA A 94 -6.25 -5.86 7.25
C ALA A 94 -5.78 -7.30 7.45
N GLU A 95 -6.69 -8.28 7.48
CA GLU A 95 -6.34 -9.71 7.57
C GLU A 95 -5.49 -10.18 6.38
N THR A 96 -5.84 -9.72 5.17
CA THR A 96 -5.10 -10.02 3.94
C THR A 96 -3.70 -9.39 3.97
N LEU A 97 -3.59 -8.15 4.43
CA LEU A 97 -2.32 -7.44 4.58
C LEU A 97 -1.42 -8.08 5.62
N LEU A 98 -1.96 -8.49 6.77
CA LEU A 98 -1.20 -9.21 7.78
C LEU A 98 -0.63 -10.51 7.23
N THR A 99 -1.44 -11.28 6.51
CA THR A 99 -0.99 -12.51 5.83
C THR A 99 0.11 -12.22 4.81
N ALA A 100 -0.02 -11.13 4.04
CA ALA A 100 1.02 -10.71 3.10
C ALA A 100 2.31 -10.29 3.84
N THR A 101 2.20 -9.54 4.94
CA THR A 101 3.34 -9.09 5.76
C THR A 101 4.09 -10.26 6.39
N GLU A 102 3.39 -11.29 6.87
CA GLU A 102 3.97 -12.54 7.38
C GLU A 102 4.82 -13.22 6.29
N GLN A 103 4.25 -13.42 5.10
CA GLN A 103 4.97 -14.00 3.95
C GLN A 103 6.12 -13.13 3.45
N MET A 104 5.99 -11.80 3.58
CA MET A 104 7.05 -10.87 3.19
C MET A 104 8.23 -10.89 4.16
N GLN A 105 8.11 -11.45 5.37
CA GLN A 105 9.21 -11.61 6.33
C GLN A 105 9.96 -10.31 6.62
N TYR A 106 9.24 -9.31 7.13
CA TYR A 106 9.83 -8.10 7.68
C TYR A 106 10.77 -8.42 8.85
N ASP A 107 11.74 -7.55 9.12
CA ASP A 107 12.65 -7.65 10.28
C ASP A 107 12.16 -6.82 11.47
N ALA A 108 11.44 -5.73 11.19
CA ALA A 108 10.75 -4.91 12.17
C ALA A 108 9.57 -4.18 11.54
N VAL A 109 8.44 -4.16 12.24
CA VAL A 109 7.24 -3.42 11.83
C VAL A 109 6.85 -2.48 12.96
N ALA A 110 7.06 -1.18 12.77
CA ALA A 110 6.63 -0.18 13.74
C ALA A 110 5.09 -0.08 13.76
N LEU A 111 4.55 0.43 14.87
CA LEU A 111 3.12 0.67 15.04
C LEU A 111 2.78 2.15 14.84
N GLY A 112 1.80 2.40 13.97
CA GLY A 112 1.05 3.64 13.88
C GLY A 112 -0.32 3.56 14.57
N GLU A 113 -1.02 4.68 14.64
CA GLU A 113 -2.35 4.77 15.25
C GLU A 113 -3.36 3.88 14.51
N HIS A 114 -3.25 3.80 13.17
CA HIS A 114 -4.17 2.99 12.39
C HIS A 114 -3.97 1.49 12.60
N ASP A 115 -2.79 1.04 13.04
CA ASP A 115 -2.54 -0.38 13.29
C ASP A 115 -3.34 -0.91 14.50
N LEU A 116 -3.74 -0.02 15.41
CA LEU A 116 -4.53 -0.36 16.61
C LEU A 116 -6.04 -0.32 16.38
N LEU A 117 -6.50 -0.03 15.15
CA LEU A 117 -7.90 0.16 14.79
C LEU A 117 -8.83 -1.01 15.17
N TYR A 118 -8.34 -2.25 15.05
CA TYR A 118 -9.10 -3.47 15.38
C TYR A 118 -8.79 -4.03 16.78
N GLY A 119 -8.10 -3.25 17.61
CA GLY A 119 -7.68 -3.64 18.97
C GLY A 119 -6.39 -4.45 19.01
N SER A 120 -5.77 -4.49 20.19
CA SER A 120 -4.45 -5.11 20.39
C SER A 120 -4.43 -6.62 20.15
N GLN A 121 -5.53 -7.32 20.45
CA GLN A 121 -5.67 -8.76 20.18
C GLN A 121 -5.51 -9.09 18.70
N PHE A 122 -6.00 -8.22 17.80
CA PHE A 122 -5.90 -8.43 16.36
C PHE A 122 -4.45 -8.47 15.84
N LEU A 123 -3.54 -7.77 16.55
CA LEU A 123 -2.10 -7.79 16.27
C LEU A 123 -1.39 -8.92 17.03
N GLN A 124 -1.79 -9.17 18.27
CA GLN A 124 -1.18 -10.15 19.16
C GLN A 124 -1.21 -11.57 18.57
N ASP A 125 -2.27 -11.93 17.87
CA ASP A 125 -2.42 -13.25 17.25
C ASP A 125 -1.44 -13.47 16.08
N ARG A 126 -0.80 -12.41 15.57
CA ARG A 126 0.11 -12.41 14.42
C ARG A 126 1.57 -12.51 14.86
N THR A 127 1.91 -13.66 15.46
CA THR A 127 3.22 -13.88 16.10
C THR A 127 4.42 -13.90 15.14
N GLU A 128 4.19 -14.10 13.84
CA GLU A 128 5.25 -14.08 12.82
C GLU A 128 5.66 -12.65 12.42
N ILE A 129 4.86 -11.64 12.75
CA ILE A 129 5.18 -10.24 12.45
C ILE A 129 6.04 -9.67 13.59
N PRO A 130 7.23 -9.12 13.29
CA PRO A 130 8.11 -8.55 14.30
C PRO A 130 7.66 -7.14 14.69
N TRP A 131 6.52 -7.05 15.37
CA TRP A 131 5.98 -5.79 15.88
C TRP A 131 6.98 -5.11 16.82
N LEU A 132 7.19 -3.81 16.59
CA LEU A 132 8.20 -3.02 17.26
C LEU A 132 7.60 -1.69 17.75
N THR A 133 7.73 -1.41 19.04
CA THR A 133 7.46 -0.07 19.58
C THR A 133 8.22 0.15 20.87
N GLY A 134 8.96 1.25 20.93
CA GLY A 134 9.79 1.59 22.07
C GLY A 134 9.01 2.25 23.19
N ASN A 135 8.04 3.10 22.86
CA ASN A 135 7.38 3.99 23.82
C ASN A 135 5.87 3.74 23.99
N LEU A 136 5.28 2.78 23.29
CA LEU A 136 3.89 2.39 23.52
C LEU A 136 3.82 1.21 24.50
N ASN A 137 2.99 1.34 25.52
CA ASN A 137 2.61 0.28 26.44
C ASN A 137 1.16 -0.10 26.16
N ILE A 138 0.96 -1.24 25.50
CA ILE A 138 -0.36 -1.66 25.02
C ILE A 138 -0.89 -2.77 25.93
N GLU A 139 -2.09 -2.63 26.47
CA GLU A 139 -2.71 -3.68 27.25
C GLU A 139 -2.89 -4.96 26.42
N HIS A 140 -2.57 -6.10 27.05
CA HIS A 140 -2.62 -7.45 26.47
C HIS A 140 -1.67 -7.72 25.30
N PHE A 141 -0.95 -6.73 24.77
CA PHE A 141 -0.02 -6.90 23.65
C PHE A 141 1.36 -6.33 23.98
N LYS A 142 2.39 -7.18 23.91
CA LYS A 142 3.77 -6.85 24.31
C LYS A 142 4.73 -7.02 23.12
N PRO A 143 4.72 -6.08 22.15
CA PRO A 143 5.70 -6.04 21.07
C PRO A 143 7.12 -5.79 21.61
N ASP A 144 8.12 -6.08 20.79
CA ASP A 144 9.50 -5.81 21.16
C ASP A 144 9.75 -4.30 21.27
N ARG A 145 10.59 -3.93 22.23
CA ARG A 145 11.01 -2.54 22.46
C ARG A 145 12.11 -2.09 21.51
N ALA A 146 12.95 -3.04 21.10
CA ALA A 146 14.12 -2.86 20.24
C ALA A 146 14.47 -4.23 19.62
N ARG A 147 15.07 -4.24 18.43
CA ARG A 147 15.56 -5.48 17.79
C ARG A 147 16.99 -5.32 17.30
N ILE A 148 17.76 -6.40 17.35
CA ILE A 148 19.10 -6.48 16.77
C ILE A 148 19.10 -7.55 15.67
N LYS A 149 19.53 -7.18 14.47
CA LYS A 149 19.82 -8.13 13.40
C LYS A 149 21.32 -8.25 13.21
N THR A 150 21.83 -9.48 13.29
CA THR A 150 23.23 -9.81 12.99
C THR A 150 23.29 -10.46 11.62
N PHE A 151 24.08 -9.89 10.71
CA PHE A 151 24.25 -10.37 9.35
C PHE A 151 25.41 -11.36 9.23
N ALA A 152 25.42 -12.16 8.16
CA ALA A 152 26.49 -13.12 7.88
C ALA A 152 27.88 -12.48 7.71
N ASN A 153 27.94 -11.19 7.34
CA ASN A 153 29.19 -10.42 7.28
C ASN A 153 29.60 -9.82 8.65
N GLY A 154 28.95 -10.24 9.74
CA GLY A 154 29.22 -9.80 11.10
C GLY A 154 28.64 -8.43 11.47
N LEU A 155 28.01 -7.72 10.54
CA LEU A 155 27.39 -6.41 10.80
C LEU A 155 26.18 -6.57 11.72
N LYS A 156 26.10 -5.76 12.77
CA LYS A 156 24.95 -5.69 13.68
C LYS A 156 24.18 -4.39 13.49
N VAL A 157 22.90 -4.49 13.12
CA VAL A 157 21.99 -3.35 13.05
C VAL A 157 21.00 -3.40 14.19
N GLY A 158 20.96 -2.33 14.98
CA GLY A 158 19.91 -2.09 15.96
C GLY A 158 18.77 -1.30 15.36
N VAL A 159 17.54 -1.74 15.61
CA VAL A 159 16.31 -1.10 15.16
C VAL A 159 15.48 -0.72 16.37
N LEU A 160 15.11 0.56 16.42
CA LEU A 160 14.21 1.13 17.42
C LEU A 160 12.98 1.67 16.71
N ALA A 161 11.84 1.74 17.39
CA ALA A 161 10.66 2.42 16.90
C ALA A 161 10.09 3.34 17.97
N ILE A 162 9.62 4.52 17.56
CA ILE A 162 8.79 5.36 18.43
C ILE A 162 7.57 5.89 17.69
N ALA A 163 6.56 6.20 18.47
CA ALA A 163 5.33 6.84 18.05
C ALA A 163 5.19 8.21 18.73
N GLU A 164 4.67 9.20 18.00
CA GLU A 164 4.35 10.51 18.55
C GLU A 164 3.08 10.44 19.41
N PRO A 165 3.13 10.82 20.70
CA PRO A 165 2.00 10.63 21.62
C PRO A 165 0.70 11.31 21.16
N SER A 166 0.80 12.42 20.43
CA SER A 166 -0.35 13.18 19.96
C SER A 166 -1.15 12.50 18.85
N LEU A 167 -0.66 11.41 18.27
CA LEU A 167 -1.41 10.66 17.26
C LEU A 167 -2.37 9.64 17.88
N PHE A 168 -2.25 9.37 19.19
CA PHE A 168 -2.90 8.23 19.84
C PHE A 168 -3.96 8.62 20.89
N TYR A 169 -4.49 9.86 20.85
CA TYR A 169 -5.39 10.37 21.90
C TYR A 169 -6.67 9.54 22.12
N ASP A 170 -7.15 8.83 21.10
CA ASP A 170 -8.43 8.09 21.14
C ASP A 170 -8.27 6.59 21.44
N HIS A 171 -7.08 6.12 21.83
CA HIS A 171 -6.84 4.71 22.13
C HIS A 171 -6.95 4.39 23.63
N PHE A 172 -7.90 3.53 23.98
CA PHE A 172 -8.04 2.95 25.32
C PHE A 172 -7.00 1.84 25.56
N GLY A 173 -6.59 1.65 26.82
CA GLY A 173 -5.63 0.60 27.19
C GLY A 173 -4.21 0.84 26.67
N LEU A 174 -3.85 2.11 26.45
CA LEU A 174 -2.54 2.54 25.96
C LEU A 174 -1.94 3.58 26.90
N SER A 175 -0.68 3.37 27.31
CA SER A 175 0.13 4.42 27.93
C SER A 175 1.40 4.67 27.13
N ILE A 176 1.80 5.94 27.01
CA ILE A 176 2.87 6.35 26.10
C ILE A 176 4.00 7.01 26.89
N ASP A 177 5.16 6.37 26.87
CA ASP A 177 6.38 6.88 27.50
C ASP A 177 6.93 8.08 26.71
N ASN A 178 7.75 8.92 27.36
CA ASN A 178 8.39 10.04 26.67
C ASN A 178 9.26 9.51 25.51
N PRO A 179 8.97 9.88 24.25
CA PRO A 179 9.64 9.29 23.09
C PRO A 179 11.16 9.52 23.08
N LYS A 180 11.61 10.76 23.37
CA LYS A 180 13.04 11.12 23.34
C LYS A 180 13.81 10.42 24.44
N GLN A 181 13.26 10.37 25.65
CA GLN A 181 13.89 9.67 26.78
C GLN A 181 13.99 8.17 26.51
N THR A 182 12.94 7.58 25.93
CA THR A 182 12.90 6.17 25.52
C THR A 182 13.99 5.85 24.51
N VAL A 183 14.13 6.65 23.46
CA VAL A 183 15.20 6.46 22.45
C VAL A 183 16.57 6.50 23.11
N LEU A 184 16.83 7.50 23.97
CA LEU A 184 18.13 7.63 24.63
C LEU A 184 18.46 6.45 25.55
N SER A 185 17.48 5.99 26.34
CA SER A 185 17.68 4.85 27.25
C SER A 185 17.89 3.53 26.49
N GLN A 186 17.15 3.31 25.41
CA GLN A 186 17.30 2.14 24.56
C GLN A 186 18.64 2.13 23.83
N ILE A 187 19.08 3.26 23.27
CA ILE A 187 20.41 3.38 22.64
C ILE A 187 21.51 3.08 23.65
N ALA A 188 21.42 3.62 24.87
CA ALA A 188 22.40 3.37 25.91
C ALA A 188 22.48 1.88 26.26
N SER A 189 21.34 1.24 26.55
CA SER A 189 21.31 -0.19 26.84
C SER A 189 21.82 -1.02 25.66
N MET A 190 21.51 -0.60 24.43
CA MET A 190 21.84 -1.36 23.24
C MET A 190 23.35 -1.35 22.93
N ARG A 191 23.97 -0.20 23.16
CA ARG A 191 25.42 -0.01 23.02
C ARG A 191 26.21 -0.76 24.08
N GLU A 192 25.65 -0.88 25.27
CA GLU A 192 26.27 -1.64 26.36
C GLU A 192 26.23 -3.14 26.10
N LYS A 193 25.07 -3.68 25.75
CA LYS A 193 24.81 -5.12 25.67
C LYS A 193 25.17 -5.73 24.33
N GLU A 194 24.65 -5.18 23.23
CA GLU A 194 24.74 -5.83 21.92
C GLU A 194 25.79 -5.20 20.99
N LYS A 195 26.18 -3.95 21.27
CA LYS A 195 27.21 -3.18 20.55
C LYS A 195 26.95 -3.13 19.03
N PRO A 196 25.81 -2.57 18.59
CA PRO A 196 25.48 -2.49 17.18
C PRO A 196 26.44 -1.56 16.42
N ASP A 197 26.75 -1.91 15.18
CA ASP A 197 27.53 -1.09 14.26
C ASP A 197 26.69 0.08 13.70
N LEU A 198 25.38 -0.12 13.57
CA LEU A 198 24.43 0.82 12.99
C LEU A 198 23.13 0.86 13.81
N ILE A 199 22.59 2.06 14.07
CA ILE A 199 21.30 2.24 14.76
C ILE A 199 20.32 2.97 13.82
N VAL A 200 19.20 2.29 13.54
CA VAL A 200 18.06 2.77 12.76
C VAL A 200 16.91 3.10 13.72
N LEU A 201 16.39 4.31 13.63
CA LEU A 201 15.19 4.74 14.34
C LEU A 201 14.02 4.84 13.35
N LEU A 202 13.01 4.01 13.55
CA LEU A 202 11.71 4.14 12.90
C LEU A 202 10.88 5.14 13.70
N THR A 203 10.26 6.10 13.04
CA THR A 203 9.39 7.09 13.69
C THR A 203 8.00 7.06 13.06
N HIS A 204 6.97 6.95 13.87
CA HIS A 204 5.58 7.19 13.47
C HIS A 204 5.15 8.54 14.06
N ALA A 205 5.45 9.60 13.33
CA ALA A 205 5.36 10.97 13.82
C ALA A 205 5.19 11.97 12.68
N GLU A 206 4.64 13.15 12.98
CA GLU A 206 4.69 14.26 12.07
C GLU A 206 6.14 14.55 11.66
N ARG A 207 6.31 14.91 10.39
CA ARG A 207 7.63 15.08 9.77
C ARG A 207 8.53 16.02 10.58
N GLN A 208 7.99 17.11 11.11
CA GLN A 208 8.75 18.10 11.86
C GLN A 208 9.20 17.57 13.23
N THR A 209 8.34 16.82 13.92
CA THR A 209 8.68 16.13 15.18
C THR A 209 9.79 15.11 14.93
N ALA A 210 9.67 14.30 13.88
CA ALA A 210 10.64 13.28 13.51
C ALA A 210 12.02 13.86 13.12
N LEU A 211 12.05 15.00 12.41
CA LEU A 211 13.30 15.71 12.09
C LEU A 211 14.11 16.10 13.33
N SER A 212 13.46 16.37 14.47
CA SER A 212 14.15 16.76 15.71
C SER A 212 15.04 15.64 16.27
N TYR A 213 14.83 14.38 15.88
CA TYR A 213 15.66 13.25 16.30
C TYR A 213 17.05 13.24 15.64
N LEU A 214 17.24 14.00 14.54
CA LEU A 214 18.57 14.19 13.94
C LEU A 214 19.56 14.84 14.93
N ASP A 215 19.08 15.51 15.98
CA ASP A 215 19.91 16.12 17.02
C ASP A 215 20.32 15.15 18.13
N LEU A 216 19.65 13.99 18.27
CA LEU A 216 19.96 13.01 19.32
C LEU A 216 21.19 12.18 18.98
N LYS A 217 22.16 12.10 19.88
CA LYS A 217 23.38 11.31 19.67
C LYS A 217 23.05 9.82 19.59
N GLY A 218 23.76 9.15 18.69
CA GLY A 218 23.79 7.70 18.61
C GLY A 218 22.78 7.01 17.69
N ILE A 219 21.97 7.80 16.97
CA ILE A 219 21.20 7.34 15.81
C ILE A 219 22.02 7.62 14.56
N ASP A 220 21.99 6.70 13.59
CA ASP A 220 22.61 6.89 12.27
C ASP A 220 21.56 7.21 11.19
N ILE A 221 20.41 6.53 11.25
CA ILE A 221 19.36 6.60 10.22
C ILE A 221 18.00 6.81 10.91
N ILE A 222 17.20 7.73 10.41
CA ILE A 222 15.80 7.94 10.81
C ILE A 222 14.90 7.68 9.61
N ILE A 223 13.92 6.80 9.77
CA ILE A 223 12.95 6.45 8.74
C ILE A 223 11.56 6.80 9.28
N ASN A 224 10.94 7.83 8.69
CA ASN A 224 9.65 8.33 9.16
C ASN A 224 8.48 7.78 8.36
N GLY A 225 7.49 7.26 9.09
CA GLY A 225 6.14 7.02 8.63
C GLY A 225 5.24 8.22 8.86
N HIS A 226 3.97 7.93 9.09
CA HIS A 226 2.84 8.83 9.27
C HIS A 226 2.60 9.81 8.10
N ILE A 227 1.34 9.95 7.70
CA ILE A 227 0.89 11.03 6.81
C ILE A 227 -0.38 11.63 7.38
N VAL A 228 -0.48 12.95 7.36
CA VAL A 228 -1.64 13.67 7.94
C VAL A 228 -2.88 13.46 7.07
N ASN A 229 -2.74 13.60 5.74
CA ASN A 229 -3.82 13.30 4.81
C ASN A 229 -3.33 12.37 3.69
N GLU A 230 -4.18 11.43 3.28
CA GLU A 230 -3.90 10.54 2.15
C GLU A 230 -3.64 11.26 0.82
N SER A 231 -4.13 12.49 0.70
CA SER A 231 -3.94 13.33 -0.48
C SER A 231 -2.62 14.12 -0.43
N ASP A 232 -1.84 14.03 0.64
CA ASP A 232 -0.62 14.81 0.78
C ASP A 232 0.46 14.36 -0.19
N VAL A 233 1.19 15.34 -0.73
CA VAL A 233 2.39 15.05 -1.53
C VAL A 233 3.55 14.94 -0.57
N ILE A 234 4.03 13.71 -0.39
CA ILE A 234 5.09 13.41 0.57
C ILE A 234 6.46 13.74 -0.04
N ASP A 235 7.21 14.61 0.64
CA ASP A 235 8.60 14.91 0.27
C ASP A 235 9.53 13.79 0.76
N MET A 236 9.81 12.85 -0.13
CA MET A 236 10.71 11.72 0.12
C MET A 236 12.19 12.05 -0.10
N LYS A 237 12.58 13.33 -0.29
CA LYS A 237 13.99 13.70 -0.40
C LYS A 237 14.71 13.51 0.95
N PRO A 238 15.91 12.91 0.96
CA PRO A 238 16.63 12.69 2.19
C PRO A 238 17.13 14.01 2.79
N VAL A 239 17.05 14.13 4.12
CA VAL A 239 17.65 15.23 4.87
C VAL A 239 18.87 14.71 5.61
N ARG A 240 20.01 15.38 5.47
CA ARG A 240 21.26 15.00 6.14
C ARG A 240 21.67 16.04 7.18
N LYS A 241 22.05 15.58 8.37
CA LYS A 241 22.55 16.44 9.46
C LYS A 241 23.52 15.65 10.32
N ASN A 242 24.70 16.20 10.59
CA ASN A 242 25.70 15.62 11.50
C ASN A 242 26.03 14.14 11.20
N GLY A 243 26.23 13.80 9.92
CA GLY A 243 26.53 12.43 9.47
C GLY A 243 25.34 11.47 9.45
N LYS A 244 24.15 11.91 9.86
CA LYS A 244 22.90 11.12 9.86
C LYS A 244 22.06 11.41 8.63
N ILE A 245 21.13 10.51 8.35
CA ILE A 245 20.14 10.65 7.29
C ILE A 245 18.73 10.45 7.83
N PHE A 246 17.83 11.33 7.42
CA PHE A 246 16.39 11.21 7.60
C PHE A 246 15.76 10.93 6.24
N VAL A 247 14.84 9.97 6.19
CA VAL A 247 14.03 9.65 5.01
C VAL A 247 12.56 9.45 5.38
N GLN A 248 11.68 9.53 4.40
CA GLN A 248 10.24 9.37 4.58
C GLN A 248 9.71 8.22 3.71
N SER A 249 8.82 7.41 4.28
CA SER A 249 8.13 6.29 3.60
C SER A 249 7.19 6.78 2.50
N SER A 250 7.11 6.02 1.40
CA SER A 250 6.16 6.30 0.32
C SER A 250 4.75 5.95 0.75
N PRO A 251 3.73 6.77 0.42
CA PRO A 251 2.34 6.42 0.70
C PRO A 251 1.88 5.22 -0.13
N LYS A 252 0.89 4.49 0.41
CA LYS A 252 0.09 3.45 -0.28
C LYS A 252 0.92 2.35 -0.93
N GLY A 253 2.12 2.13 -0.42
CA GLY A 253 3.03 1.12 -0.97
C GLY A 253 3.47 1.34 -2.41
N GLN A 254 3.37 2.56 -2.95
CA GLN A 254 3.70 2.84 -4.35
C GLN A 254 5.19 2.66 -4.68
N LYS A 255 6.06 2.83 -3.68
CA LYS A 255 7.51 2.75 -3.83
C LYS A 255 8.16 2.04 -2.64
N MET A 256 9.29 1.41 -2.91
CA MET A 256 10.20 0.87 -1.90
C MET A 256 11.32 1.87 -1.67
N GLY A 257 11.57 2.22 -0.41
CA GLY A 257 12.73 3.02 -0.06
C GLY A 257 13.96 2.14 0.11
N GLU A 258 15.11 2.57 -0.40
CA GLU A 258 16.38 1.84 -0.29
C GLU A 258 17.45 2.73 0.34
N LEU A 259 18.15 2.19 1.33
CA LEU A 259 19.33 2.78 1.93
C LEU A 259 20.48 1.77 1.86
N ARG A 260 21.40 1.98 0.93
CA ARG A 260 22.62 1.18 0.81
C ARG A 260 23.68 1.79 1.72
N VAL A 261 24.03 1.06 2.77
CA VAL A 261 24.97 1.51 3.81
C VAL A 261 26.30 0.78 3.65
N HIS A 262 27.39 1.54 3.54
CA HIS A 262 28.75 1.01 3.58
C HIS A 262 29.44 1.47 4.86
N ILE A 263 30.10 0.54 5.55
CA ILE A 263 30.86 0.79 6.77
C ILE A 263 32.30 0.38 6.53
N GLU A 264 33.20 1.37 6.52
CA GLU A 264 34.63 1.18 6.36
C GLU A 264 35.27 0.55 7.62
N PRO A 265 36.49 -0.04 7.53
CA PRO A 265 37.20 -0.60 8.67
C PRO A 265 37.43 0.37 9.84
N ASP A 266 37.54 1.66 9.56
CA ASP A 266 37.72 2.73 10.56
C ASP A 266 36.38 3.16 11.22
N GLY A 267 35.26 2.56 10.79
CA GLY A 267 33.91 2.86 11.27
C GLY A 267 33.21 4.00 10.54
N GLN A 268 33.84 4.62 9.52
CA GLN A 268 33.18 5.63 8.70
C GLN A 268 32.01 5.01 7.93
N LYS A 269 30.87 5.70 7.95
CA LYS A 269 29.62 5.22 7.31
C LYS A 269 29.28 6.12 6.13
N SER A 270 28.94 5.50 5.00
CA SER A 270 28.31 6.20 3.87
C SER A 270 26.96 5.56 3.55
N VAL A 271 25.99 6.39 3.13
CA VAL A 271 24.63 5.94 2.84
C VAL A 271 24.18 6.50 1.51
N LYS A 272 23.77 5.65 0.57
CA LYS A 272 23.10 6.04 -0.68
C LYS A 272 21.60 5.75 -0.56
N HIS A 273 20.78 6.71 -0.96
CA HIS A 273 19.31 6.62 -0.88
C HIS A 273 18.70 6.56 -2.28
N ALA A 274 17.69 5.71 -2.45
CA ALA A 274 16.87 5.62 -3.66
C ALA A 274 15.41 5.31 -3.32
N MET A 275 14.51 5.64 -4.24
CA MET A 275 13.09 5.27 -4.20
C MET A 275 12.73 4.48 -5.44
N VAL A 276 12.46 3.18 -5.28
CA VAL A 276 12.11 2.28 -6.38
C VAL A 276 10.59 2.26 -6.57
N LYS A 277 10.12 2.63 -7.76
CA LYS A 277 8.69 2.58 -8.10
C LYS A 277 8.27 1.15 -8.34
N LEU A 278 7.15 0.74 -7.75
CA LEU A 278 6.55 -0.56 -7.99
C LEU A 278 5.53 -0.46 -9.13
N ASP A 279 5.99 -0.15 -10.34
CA ASP A 279 5.12 -0.04 -11.52
C ASP A 279 5.11 -1.32 -12.37
N SER A 280 4.53 -1.24 -13.58
CA SER A 280 4.47 -2.35 -14.54
C SER A 280 5.81 -3.00 -14.92
N SER A 281 6.96 -2.40 -14.58
CA SER A 281 8.28 -3.04 -14.74
C SER A 281 8.52 -4.18 -13.74
N VAL A 282 7.82 -4.18 -12.60
CA VAL A 282 7.91 -5.24 -11.59
C VAL A 282 6.82 -6.28 -11.85
N LYS A 283 7.23 -7.54 -12.02
CA LYS A 283 6.30 -8.66 -12.19
C LYS A 283 5.47 -8.90 -10.92
N PHE A 284 4.38 -9.64 -11.05
CA PHE A 284 3.58 -10.05 -9.91
C PHE A 284 4.10 -11.37 -9.32
N ALA A 285 4.22 -11.43 -7.99
CA ALA A 285 4.49 -12.67 -7.29
C ALA A 285 3.23 -13.56 -7.27
N PRO A 286 3.27 -14.80 -7.80
CA PRO A 286 2.09 -15.65 -7.94
C PRO A 286 1.32 -15.89 -6.64
N GLU A 287 2.02 -16.07 -5.51
CA GLU A 287 1.39 -16.30 -4.21
C GLU A 287 0.55 -15.10 -3.73
N MET A 288 0.97 -13.88 -4.07
CA MET A 288 0.23 -12.66 -3.74
C MET A 288 -0.93 -12.42 -4.69
N VAL A 289 -0.84 -12.90 -5.94
CA VAL A 289 -1.96 -12.90 -6.87
C VAL A 289 -3.07 -13.80 -6.33
N GLU A 290 -2.73 -14.98 -5.82
CA GLU A 290 -3.72 -15.89 -5.23
C GLU A 290 -4.30 -15.32 -3.93
N LEU A 291 -3.46 -14.78 -3.04
CA LEU A 291 -3.94 -14.12 -1.81
C LEU A 291 -4.92 -12.97 -2.12
N TYR A 292 -4.63 -12.18 -3.16
CA TYR A 292 -5.54 -11.12 -3.60
C TYR A 292 -6.82 -11.67 -4.23
N LYS A 293 -6.75 -12.81 -4.93
CA LYS A 293 -7.95 -13.49 -5.46
C LYS A 293 -8.85 -13.97 -4.33
N GLU A 294 -8.31 -14.62 -3.30
CA GLU A 294 -9.07 -15.05 -2.12
C GLU A 294 -9.77 -13.87 -1.42
N TYR A 295 -9.10 -12.72 -1.33
CA TYR A 295 -9.71 -11.50 -0.84
C TYR A 295 -10.92 -11.09 -1.70
N ASN A 296 -10.78 -11.06 -3.03
CA ASN A 296 -11.89 -10.68 -3.92
C ASN A 296 -13.07 -11.67 -3.83
N ASP A 297 -12.79 -12.97 -3.71
CA ASP A 297 -13.83 -14.00 -3.55
C ASP A 297 -14.65 -13.75 -2.27
N LYS A 298 -14.01 -13.31 -1.17
CA LYS A 298 -14.70 -12.90 0.07
C LYS A 298 -15.50 -11.61 -0.12
N ILE A 299 -14.98 -10.63 -0.85
CA ILE A 299 -15.70 -9.38 -1.14
C ILE A 299 -16.95 -9.66 -1.98
N GLU A 300 -16.84 -10.53 -2.97
CA GLU A 300 -17.98 -10.98 -3.77
C GLU A 300 -19.05 -11.66 -2.91
N ALA A 301 -18.66 -12.55 -1.99
CA ALA A 301 -19.60 -13.17 -1.06
C ALA A 301 -20.33 -12.13 -0.18
N ILE A 302 -19.60 -11.16 0.39
CA ILE A 302 -20.19 -10.05 1.17
C ILE A 302 -21.17 -9.23 0.32
N PHE A 303 -20.79 -8.94 -0.93
CA PHE A 303 -21.65 -8.21 -1.86
C PHE A 303 -22.97 -8.94 -2.06
N PHE A 304 -22.94 -10.25 -2.33
CA PHE A 304 -24.14 -11.07 -2.53
C PHE A 304 -25.01 -11.18 -1.28
N GLU A 305 -24.41 -11.35 -0.10
CA GLU A 305 -25.13 -11.31 1.19
C GLU A 305 -25.88 -9.98 1.38
N SER A 306 -25.31 -8.87 0.92
CA SER A 306 -25.93 -7.54 1.05
C SER A 306 -27.14 -7.30 0.14
N LEU A 307 -27.31 -8.10 -0.93
CA LEU A 307 -28.33 -7.85 -1.96
C LEU A 307 -29.75 -7.92 -1.42
N ALA A 308 -30.03 -8.86 -0.50
CA ALA A 308 -31.37 -9.01 0.06
C ALA A 308 -31.85 -7.71 0.76
N GLY A 309 -30.98 -7.08 1.55
CA GLY A 309 -31.26 -5.79 2.18
C GLY A 309 -31.41 -4.65 1.17
N LYS A 310 -30.56 -4.62 0.15
CA LYS A 310 -30.63 -3.59 -0.92
C LYS A 310 -31.92 -3.66 -1.73
N ARG A 311 -32.37 -4.86 -2.09
CA ARG A 311 -33.64 -5.08 -2.81
C ARG A 311 -34.84 -4.54 -2.03
N ASN A 312 -34.86 -4.74 -0.71
CA ASN A 312 -35.95 -4.27 0.15
C ASN A 312 -36.00 -2.74 0.31
N ASN A 313 -34.86 -2.06 0.22
CA ASN A 313 -34.75 -0.61 0.35
C ASN A 313 -34.94 0.16 -0.98
N SER A 314 -35.04 -0.54 -2.12
CA SER A 314 -35.14 0.05 -3.47
C SER A 314 -36.55 0.53 -3.87
N LYS A 315 -37.42 0.89 -2.91
CA LYS A 315 -38.86 1.07 -3.18
C LYS A 315 -39.22 2.25 -4.11
N GLN A 316 -38.29 3.15 -4.41
CA GLN A 316 -38.52 4.24 -5.36
C GLN A 316 -37.34 4.36 -6.32
N ALA A 317 -37.52 3.89 -7.55
CA ALA A 317 -36.54 4.14 -8.61
C ALA A 317 -36.58 5.63 -8.96
N VAL A 318 -35.51 6.37 -8.66
CA VAL A 318 -35.37 7.81 -8.98
C VAL A 318 -34.50 8.04 -10.22
N TYR A 319 -33.78 7.01 -10.63
CA TYR A 319 -32.97 6.99 -11.84
C TYR A 319 -33.74 6.33 -12.99
N THR A 320 -33.51 6.80 -14.21
CA THR A 320 -34.17 6.30 -15.42
C THR A 320 -33.23 5.50 -16.32
N GLY A 321 -31.92 5.74 -16.21
CA GLY A 321 -30.89 5.12 -17.03
C GLY A 321 -30.69 5.79 -18.38
N GLU A 322 -29.47 5.65 -18.92
CA GLU A 322 -29.04 6.24 -20.20
C GLU A 322 -29.98 5.94 -21.36
N SER A 323 -30.59 4.76 -21.38
CA SER A 323 -31.43 4.31 -22.49
C SER A 323 -32.69 5.17 -22.67
N VAL A 324 -33.23 5.69 -21.57
CA VAL A 324 -34.35 6.64 -21.60
C VAL A 324 -33.84 8.02 -22.01
N CYS A 325 -32.71 8.48 -21.46
CA CYS A 325 -32.10 9.76 -21.86
C CYS A 325 -31.83 9.81 -23.38
N LYS A 326 -31.36 8.70 -23.96
CA LYS A 326 -31.06 8.56 -25.40
C LYS A 326 -32.29 8.80 -26.28
N THR A 327 -33.51 8.63 -25.80
CA THR A 327 -34.71 8.85 -26.63
C THR A 327 -34.84 10.31 -27.09
N CYS A 328 -34.46 11.27 -26.23
CA CYS A 328 -34.46 12.70 -26.51
C CYS A 328 -33.05 13.28 -26.77
N HIS A 329 -32.00 12.73 -26.14
CA HIS A 329 -30.62 13.26 -26.14
C HIS A 329 -29.65 12.37 -26.92
N GLN A 330 -29.94 12.15 -28.20
CA GLN A 330 -29.25 11.17 -29.03
C GLN A 330 -27.81 11.59 -29.34
N ALA A 331 -27.59 12.89 -29.58
CA ALA A 331 -26.29 13.45 -29.91
C ALA A 331 -25.35 13.39 -28.69
N GLU A 332 -25.86 13.80 -27.52
CA GLU A 332 -25.16 13.79 -26.24
C GLU A 332 -24.82 12.36 -25.81
N HIS A 333 -25.78 11.44 -25.94
CA HIS A 333 -25.57 10.03 -25.65
C HIS A 333 -24.45 9.42 -26.50
N LYS A 334 -24.32 9.82 -27.77
CA LYS A 334 -23.23 9.34 -28.65
C LYS A 334 -21.85 9.77 -28.12
N VAL A 335 -21.72 10.98 -27.60
CA VAL A 335 -20.48 11.46 -26.95
C VAL A 335 -20.20 10.65 -25.69
N TRP A 336 -21.20 10.49 -24.82
CA TRP A 336 -21.06 9.75 -23.57
C TRP A 336 -20.68 8.27 -23.77
N SER A 337 -21.41 7.55 -24.62
CA SER A 337 -21.18 6.10 -24.86
C SER A 337 -19.81 5.80 -25.48
N ALA A 338 -19.24 6.76 -26.22
CA ALA A 338 -17.89 6.67 -26.75
C ALA A 338 -16.79 6.91 -25.71
N SER A 339 -17.12 7.49 -24.55
CA SER A 339 -16.16 7.86 -23.49
C SER A 339 -15.73 6.68 -22.61
N ARG A 340 -14.81 6.94 -21.67
CA ARG A 340 -14.46 5.96 -20.62
C ARG A 340 -15.58 5.79 -19.60
N HIS A 341 -16.35 6.85 -19.32
CA HIS A 341 -17.48 6.80 -18.39
C HIS A 341 -18.56 5.83 -18.87
N GLY A 342 -18.87 5.80 -20.17
CA GLY A 342 -19.81 4.86 -20.76
C GLY A 342 -19.37 3.39 -20.77
N ARG A 343 -18.12 3.11 -20.37
CA ARG A 343 -17.56 1.75 -20.26
C ARG A 343 -16.99 1.46 -18.87
N ALA A 344 -17.28 2.30 -17.89
CA ALA A 344 -16.64 2.26 -16.57
C ALA A 344 -16.84 0.92 -15.84
N TYR A 345 -18.02 0.30 -15.91
CA TYR A 345 -18.24 -0.97 -15.21
C TYR A 345 -17.42 -2.11 -15.81
N ALA A 346 -17.26 -2.12 -17.13
CA ALA A 346 -16.49 -3.15 -17.83
C ALA A 346 -15.00 -3.15 -17.44
N THR A 347 -14.45 -2.02 -16.99
CA THR A 347 -13.06 -1.99 -16.50
C THR A 347 -12.92 -2.75 -15.19
N LEU A 348 -13.92 -2.70 -14.30
CA LEU A 348 -13.90 -3.45 -13.04
C LEU A 348 -13.94 -4.96 -13.28
N ARG A 349 -14.76 -5.41 -14.24
CA ARG A 349 -14.84 -6.83 -14.64
C ARG A 349 -13.48 -7.38 -15.08
N LYS A 350 -12.69 -6.59 -15.81
CA LYS A 350 -11.37 -7.00 -16.31
C LYS A 350 -10.34 -7.23 -15.20
N ILE A 351 -10.53 -6.61 -14.03
CA ILE A 351 -9.59 -6.68 -12.90
C ILE A 351 -10.20 -7.35 -11.67
N ASN A 352 -11.32 -8.07 -11.85
CA ASN A 352 -12.07 -8.76 -10.79
C ASN A 352 -12.53 -7.86 -9.63
N LYS A 353 -12.89 -6.59 -9.92
CA LYS A 353 -13.41 -5.63 -8.93
C LYS A 353 -14.89 -5.27 -9.14
N ALA A 354 -15.62 -6.05 -9.95
CA ALA A 354 -17.00 -5.75 -10.34
C ALA A 354 -18.00 -5.79 -9.17
N PHE A 355 -17.60 -6.38 -8.05
CA PHE A 355 -18.38 -6.52 -6.82
C PHE A 355 -17.82 -5.71 -5.65
N ASP A 356 -16.70 -5.02 -5.86
CA ASP A 356 -16.03 -4.22 -4.83
C ASP A 356 -16.83 -2.93 -4.54
N PRO A 357 -17.42 -2.78 -3.33
CA PRO A 357 -18.22 -1.61 -2.95
C PRO A 357 -17.47 -0.28 -3.10
N GLU A 358 -16.16 -0.25 -2.81
CA GLU A 358 -15.35 0.96 -2.93
C GLU A 358 -15.21 1.39 -4.39
N CYS A 359 -15.10 0.42 -5.31
CA CYS A 359 -15.02 0.68 -6.74
C CYS A 359 -16.39 1.08 -7.33
N LEU A 360 -17.47 0.42 -6.89
CA LEU A 360 -18.82 0.67 -7.40
C LEU A 360 -19.29 2.10 -7.12
N THR A 361 -18.86 2.71 -6.02
CA THR A 361 -19.15 4.11 -5.69
C THR A 361 -18.82 5.08 -6.84
N CYS A 362 -17.80 4.79 -7.65
CA CYS A 362 -17.38 5.63 -8.77
C CYS A 362 -17.66 5.05 -10.17
N HIS A 363 -18.14 3.81 -10.28
CA HIS A 363 -18.22 3.09 -11.57
C HIS A 363 -19.65 2.74 -12.02
N VAL A 364 -20.66 3.04 -11.20
CA VAL A 364 -22.08 2.82 -11.51
C VAL A 364 -22.93 4.00 -11.04
N VAL A 365 -24.19 4.04 -11.49
CA VAL A 365 -25.13 5.10 -11.08
C VAL A 365 -25.65 4.85 -9.67
N GLY A 366 -25.30 5.75 -8.73
CA GLY A 366 -25.96 5.82 -7.42
C GLY A 366 -25.78 4.59 -6.53
N PHE A 367 -24.61 3.94 -6.54
CA PHE A 367 -24.35 2.84 -5.61
C PHE A 367 -24.57 3.28 -4.15
N ASN A 368 -25.31 2.47 -3.38
CA ASN A 368 -25.75 2.76 -2.02
C ASN A 368 -26.60 4.05 -1.85
N LEU A 369 -27.07 4.66 -2.94
CA LEU A 369 -28.05 5.73 -2.92
C LEU A 369 -29.45 5.17 -3.21
N ALA A 370 -30.48 5.85 -2.72
CA ALA A 370 -31.86 5.47 -2.94
C ALA A 370 -32.16 5.32 -4.45
N GLY A 371 -32.71 4.18 -4.84
CA GLY A 371 -33.07 3.84 -6.21
C GLY A 371 -31.91 3.60 -7.19
N GLY A 372 -30.65 3.62 -6.72
CA GLY A 372 -29.47 3.46 -7.57
C GLY A 372 -29.06 2.00 -7.80
N PHE A 373 -27.84 1.79 -8.30
CA PHE A 373 -27.32 0.49 -8.69
C PHE A 373 -27.27 -0.51 -7.52
N ILE A 374 -27.87 -1.68 -7.73
CA ILE A 374 -27.89 -2.82 -6.82
C ILE A 374 -26.88 -3.86 -7.28
N SER A 375 -27.08 -4.40 -8.48
CA SER A 375 -26.20 -5.39 -9.12
C SER A 375 -26.38 -5.34 -10.64
N GLU A 376 -25.51 -6.03 -11.37
CA GLU A 376 -25.64 -6.12 -12.83
C GLU A 376 -26.89 -6.91 -13.29
N LEU A 377 -27.45 -7.73 -12.41
CA LEU A 377 -28.66 -8.54 -12.67
C LEU A 377 -29.92 -7.78 -12.25
N ASP A 378 -29.88 -7.13 -11.08
CA ASP A 378 -31.03 -6.42 -10.51
C ASP A 378 -31.25 -5.06 -11.20
N THR A 379 -30.17 -4.37 -11.56
CA THR A 379 -30.20 -3.03 -12.15
C THR A 379 -29.21 -2.90 -13.32
N PRO A 380 -29.34 -3.72 -14.39
CA PRO A 380 -28.41 -3.72 -15.53
C PRO A 380 -28.32 -2.35 -16.21
N GLY A 381 -29.43 -1.61 -16.24
CA GLY A 381 -29.56 -0.28 -16.82
C GLY A 381 -28.88 0.84 -16.03
N LEU A 382 -28.30 0.56 -14.85
CA LEU A 382 -27.58 1.54 -14.02
C LEU A 382 -26.06 1.30 -13.99
N LYS A 383 -25.56 0.38 -14.84
CA LYS A 383 -24.11 0.18 -15.01
C LYS A 383 -23.45 1.39 -15.65
N ASN A 384 -22.16 1.58 -15.36
CA ASN A 384 -21.32 2.67 -15.87
C ASN A 384 -21.61 4.03 -15.22
N VAL A 385 -20.73 4.99 -15.45
CA VAL A 385 -20.90 6.38 -15.02
C VAL A 385 -21.79 7.07 -16.06
N GLN A 386 -23.10 7.05 -15.87
CA GLN A 386 -24.08 7.54 -16.85
C GLN A 386 -24.36 9.05 -16.72
N CYS A 387 -25.26 9.56 -17.58
CA CYS A 387 -25.78 10.94 -17.56
C CYS A 387 -26.17 11.38 -16.15
N GLU A 388 -26.84 10.51 -15.39
CA GLU A 388 -27.42 10.84 -14.08
C GLU A 388 -26.39 10.98 -12.96
N ILE A 389 -25.13 10.57 -13.16
CA ILE A 389 -24.04 10.89 -12.21
C ILE A 389 -23.69 12.38 -12.27
N CYS A 390 -23.70 12.96 -13.47
CA CYS A 390 -23.38 14.37 -13.69
C CYS A 390 -24.61 15.25 -13.51
N HIS A 391 -25.72 14.89 -14.16
CA HIS A 391 -26.91 15.73 -14.24
C HIS A 391 -27.92 15.49 -13.11
N GLY A 392 -27.72 14.45 -12.30
CA GLY A 392 -28.61 14.04 -11.22
C GLY A 392 -29.69 13.05 -11.68
N PRO A 393 -30.54 12.56 -10.75
CA PRO A 393 -31.60 11.60 -11.06
C PRO A 393 -32.61 12.18 -12.05
N GLY A 394 -32.84 11.46 -13.16
CA GLY A 394 -33.56 11.94 -14.33
C GLY A 394 -35.00 11.50 -14.43
N ARG A 395 -35.55 10.72 -13.48
CA ARG A 395 -36.91 10.18 -13.60
C ARG A 395 -37.99 11.26 -13.73
N GLU A 396 -37.93 12.29 -12.90
CA GLU A 396 -38.90 13.39 -12.95
C GLU A 396 -38.76 14.18 -14.26
N HIS A 397 -37.53 14.48 -14.66
CA HIS A 397 -37.24 15.15 -15.92
C HIS A 397 -37.72 14.35 -17.14
N ALA A 398 -37.52 13.03 -17.17
CA ALA A 398 -37.98 12.18 -18.26
C ALA A 398 -39.52 12.14 -18.38
N SER A 399 -40.23 12.33 -17.26
CA SER A 399 -41.70 12.32 -17.22
C SER A 399 -42.30 13.70 -17.53
N ASN A 400 -41.59 14.78 -17.19
CA ASN A 400 -41.99 16.16 -17.43
C ASN A 400 -40.75 17.00 -17.78
N PRO A 401 -40.33 17.03 -19.06
CA PRO A 401 -39.10 17.71 -19.47
C PRO A 401 -39.17 19.22 -19.22
N GLN A 402 -38.19 19.73 -18.48
CA GLN A 402 -38.03 21.16 -18.18
C GLN A 402 -36.62 21.61 -18.55
N ALA A 403 -36.51 22.83 -19.07
CA ALA A 403 -35.22 23.44 -19.36
C ALA A 403 -34.40 23.64 -18.07
N GLY A 404 -33.07 23.55 -18.18
CA GLY A 404 -32.15 23.77 -17.05
C GLY A 404 -31.88 22.56 -16.16
N PHE A 405 -32.42 21.38 -16.48
CA PHE A 405 -32.05 20.13 -15.79
C PHE A 405 -30.54 19.88 -15.89
N GLY A 406 -29.91 19.46 -14.79
CA GLY A 406 -28.50 19.08 -14.77
C GLY A 406 -27.50 20.23 -14.98
N ASN A 407 -27.88 21.48 -14.71
CA ASN A 407 -27.04 22.67 -14.88
C ASN A 407 -25.75 22.73 -14.03
N ARG A 408 -25.59 21.83 -13.05
CA ARG A 408 -24.40 21.71 -12.18
C ARG A 408 -23.53 20.49 -12.49
N ALA A 409 -23.61 19.96 -13.71
CA ALA A 409 -22.87 18.77 -14.13
C ALA A 409 -21.35 18.83 -13.87
N SER A 410 -20.75 20.02 -14.00
CA SER A 410 -19.32 20.24 -13.74
C SER A 410 -18.90 20.00 -12.29
N GLU A 411 -19.81 20.16 -11.33
CA GLU A 411 -19.52 19.97 -9.90
C GLU A 411 -19.41 18.47 -9.55
N ALA A 412 -20.03 17.59 -10.34
CA ALA A 412 -20.06 16.16 -10.07
C ALA A 412 -18.69 15.48 -10.22
N CYS A 413 -17.77 16.04 -11.03
CA CYS A 413 -16.47 15.41 -11.32
C CYS A 413 -15.67 15.11 -10.05
N LYS A 414 -15.70 16.01 -9.07
CA LYS A 414 -14.91 15.90 -7.83
C LYS A 414 -15.41 14.79 -6.88
N LYS A 415 -16.57 14.20 -7.14
CA LYS A 415 -17.07 13.04 -6.37
C LYS A 415 -16.20 11.80 -6.59
N CYS A 416 -15.65 11.64 -7.80
CA CYS A 416 -14.83 10.48 -8.17
C CYS A 416 -13.38 10.88 -8.48
N HIS A 417 -13.16 12.06 -9.07
CA HIS A 417 -11.83 12.58 -9.37
C HIS A 417 -11.23 13.30 -8.16
N ILE A 418 -10.88 12.53 -7.13
CA ILE A 418 -10.10 13.01 -5.99
C ILE A 418 -8.61 12.73 -6.21
N LYS A 419 -7.74 13.43 -5.48
CA LYS A 419 -6.29 13.35 -5.69
C LYS A 419 -5.72 11.94 -5.54
N SER A 420 -6.36 11.08 -4.76
CA SER A 420 -5.97 9.68 -4.56
C SER A 420 -6.40 8.70 -5.65
N HIS A 421 -7.35 9.09 -6.51
CA HIS A 421 -7.90 8.25 -7.61
C HIS A 421 -7.70 8.87 -9.00
N SER A 422 -7.36 10.15 -9.06
CA SER A 422 -7.10 10.90 -10.29
C SER A 422 -6.21 12.13 -10.01
N PRO A 423 -4.93 11.95 -9.61
CA PRO A 423 -4.01 13.02 -9.19
C PRO A 423 -3.73 14.04 -10.28
N ARG A 424 -3.89 13.66 -11.56
CA ARG A 424 -3.77 14.54 -12.73
C ARG A 424 -5.11 15.07 -13.23
N PHE A 425 -6.16 14.99 -12.42
CA PHE A 425 -7.43 15.60 -12.80
C PHE A 425 -7.25 17.09 -12.98
N SER A 426 -7.50 17.54 -14.21
CA SER A 426 -7.52 18.94 -14.60
C SER A 426 -8.84 19.13 -15.32
N PHE A 427 -9.71 19.99 -14.78
CA PHE A 427 -11.01 20.22 -15.40
C PHE A 427 -10.85 20.71 -16.84
N ALA A 428 -9.85 21.56 -17.10
CA ALA A 428 -9.54 22.08 -18.43
C ALA A 428 -9.22 20.96 -19.45
N ASP A 429 -8.52 19.90 -19.02
CA ASP A 429 -8.10 18.81 -19.92
C ASP A 429 -9.12 17.67 -20.01
N TYR A 430 -9.92 17.47 -18.97
CA TYR A 430 -10.85 16.34 -18.86
C TYR A 430 -12.25 16.70 -19.37
N TRP A 431 -12.74 17.91 -19.09
CA TRP A 431 -14.07 18.36 -19.50
C TRP A 431 -14.28 18.28 -21.03
N PRO A 432 -13.33 18.70 -21.90
CA PRO A 432 -13.51 18.62 -23.35
C PRO A 432 -13.74 17.20 -23.89
N LYS A 433 -13.37 16.16 -23.14
CA LYS A 433 -13.49 14.75 -23.56
C LYS A 433 -14.90 14.20 -23.40
N ILE A 434 -15.75 14.87 -22.61
CA ILE A 434 -17.09 14.40 -22.28
C ILE A 434 -18.18 15.46 -22.47
N LYS A 435 -17.81 16.74 -22.60
CA LYS A 435 -18.77 17.84 -22.81
C LYS A 435 -19.57 17.59 -24.09
N HIS A 436 -20.84 17.94 -24.02
CA HIS A 436 -21.80 17.87 -25.12
C HIS A 436 -22.81 19.01 -24.96
#